data_AF-A0A7J3Z888-F1
#
_entry.id   AF-A0A7J3Z888-F1
#
_cell.length_a   1.000
_cell.length_b   1.000
_cell.length_c   1.000
_cell.angle_alpha   90.00
_cell.angle_beta   90.00
_cell.angle_gamma   90.00
#
_symmetry.space_group_name_H-M   'P 1'
#
loop_
_entity.id
_entity.type
_entity.pdbx_description
1 polymer ?
#
loop_
_entity_poly.entity_id
_entity_poly.type
_entity_poly.pdbx_seq_one_letter_code
_entity_poly.pdbx_strand_id
1 'polypeptide(L)'
;MNTIIPISLIKKKEYEDYTNREKLPLLRLDSTYLLNLKVYSHIMQQAKDNKIDVFSIEEIGKLRKGQEKEGGVKAFGIMVKSIAKLTIHLLKLEVKSVSQSSLVNPYNIAIISTGIGSIGRSGLVPRFLHKLIEDLFDEKLPVSVTQHVIKFELERKDVSPYYIIALLNSFYGKMLIEGIATYGATGQLEVHIPILSKLKVPIVDIQNKVAKTVMEALEEYESKAWRAYFNAMKIVEEYLGKPEELVFSVVRARDIEKTTRFRIDPSRLLILGVVSKLISKYGGRVHKVSDLLEVHTTGVPREKRYKVKEGQHPLITIDSIDESGIIDDEKIYY
;
A
#
# COMPACT_ATOMS: atom_id res chain seq x y z
N MET A 1 31.63 36.98 12.47
CA MET A 1 31.33 35.88 13.40
C MET A 1 30.39 34.91 12.70
N ASN A 2 30.94 33.82 12.16
CA ASN A 2 30.19 32.68 11.61
C ASN A 2 30.76 31.45 12.30
N THR A 3 30.05 30.92 13.29
CA THR A 3 30.41 29.66 13.93
C THR A 3 29.76 28.52 13.16
N ILE A 4 30.53 28.00 12.20
CA ILE A 4 30.31 26.70 11.58
C ILE A 4 30.39 25.66 12.69
N ILE A 5 29.29 24.96 12.96
CA ILE A 5 29.27 23.83 13.90
C ILE A 5 30.04 22.68 13.23
N PRO A 6 31.14 22.18 13.81
CA PRO A 6 31.87 21.07 13.22
C PRO A 6 31.06 19.77 13.37
N ILE A 7 30.94 19.03 12.27
CA ILE A 7 30.47 17.63 12.23
C ILE A 7 31.55 16.75 12.88
N SER A 8 31.71 16.87 14.20
CA SER A 8 32.64 16.05 14.98
C SER A 8 32.11 15.81 16.39
N LEU A 9 30.88 15.30 16.51
CA LEU A 9 30.31 14.92 17.80
C LEU A 9 29.56 13.58 17.67
N ILE A 10 30.33 12.52 17.40
CA ILE A 10 30.03 11.22 17.99
C ILE A 10 31.29 10.84 18.76
N LYS A 11 31.30 11.13 20.06
CA LYS A 11 32.40 10.71 20.93
C LYS A 11 32.36 9.19 20.99
N LYS A 12 33.51 8.53 20.79
CA LYS A 12 33.70 7.07 20.83
C LYS A 12 33.07 6.39 22.06
N LYS A 13 32.88 7.13 23.16
CA LYS A 13 32.23 6.69 24.39
C LYS A 13 30.70 6.52 24.28
N GLU A 14 30.02 7.38 23.50
CA GLU A 14 28.58 7.21 23.24
C GLU A 14 28.32 5.96 22.39
N TYR A 15 29.24 5.60 21.50
CA TYR A 15 29.19 4.37 20.70
C TYR A 15 29.26 3.10 21.57
N GLU A 16 30.09 3.10 22.62
CA GLU A 16 30.24 1.96 23.53
C GLU A 16 28.99 1.75 24.42
N ASP A 17 28.33 2.83 24.84
CA ASP A 17 27.07 2.78 25.61
C ASP A 17 25.90 2.21 24.79
N TYR A 18 25.88 2.39 23.46
CA TYR A 18 24.89 1.78 22.57
C TYR A 18 25.15 0.28 22.31
N THR A 19 26.39 -0.19 22.48
CA THR A 19 26.76 -1.62 22.30
C THR A 19 26.57 -2.47 23.55
N ASN A 20 26.13 -1.90 24.67
CA ASN A 20 25.87 -2.67 25.89
C ASN A 20 24.61 -3.53 25.71
N ARG A 21 24.79 -4.82 25.99
CA ARG A 21 23.92 -5.95 25.59
C ARG A 21 22.50 -5.81 26.13
N GLU A 22 21.59 -5.20 25.38
CA GLU A 22 20.12 -5.43 25.42
C GLU A 22 19.27 -4.61 24.41
N LYS A 23 19.85 -3.74 23.58
CA LYS A 23 19.08 -2.83 22.72
C LYS A 23 19.23 -3.15 21.23
N LEU A 24 18.10 -3.54 20.62
CA LEU A 24 17.75 -3.63 19.19
C LEU A 24 18.85 -4.16 18.24
N PRO A 25 18.73 -5.43 17.75
CA PRO A 25 19.74 -6.01 16.88
C PRO A 25 19.65 -5.43 15.46
N LEU A 26 20.84 -5.27 14.87
CA LEU A 26 21.15 -4.91 13.48
C LEU A 26 20.76 -3.48 13.13
N LEU A 27 21.74 -2.57 13.03
CA LEU A 27 21.54 -1.13 12.83
C LEU A 27 21.85 -0.68 11.40
N ARG A 28 20.91 0.03 10.77
CA ARG A 28 21.16 0.83 9.57
C ARG A 28 21.86 2.11 10.04
N LEU A 29 23.19 2.12 10.00
CA LEU A 29 24.01 3.19 10.57
C LEU A 29 24.20 4.39 9.62
N ASP A 30 23.12 4.87 9.00
CA ASP A 30 23.19 6.14 8.27
C ASP A 30 22.77 7.33 9.16
N SER A 31 23.22 8.53 8.79
CA SER A 31 22.99 9.75 9.57
C SER A 31 21.51 10.07 9.76
N THR A 32 20.67 9.72 8.77
CA THR A 32 19.23 9.88 8.81
C THR A 32 18.60 8.97 9.86
N TYR A 33 19.02 7.70 9.92
CA TYR A 33 18.57 6.76 10.95
C TYR A 33 18.92 7.26 12.36
N LEU A 34 20.16 7.68 12.59
CA LEU A 34 20.59 8.18 13.90
C LEU A 34 19.82 9.44 14.31
N LEU A 35 19.56 10.34 13.37
CA LEU A 35 18.74 11.52 13.60
C LEU A 35 17.31 11.13 13.97
N ASN A 36 16.68 10.24 13.20
CA ASN A 36 15.32 9.74 13.48
C ASN A 36 15.24 9.09 14.86
N LEU A 37 16.23 8.27 15.23
CA LEU A 37 16.25 7.62 16.54
C LEU A 37 16.40 8.63 17.69
N LYS A 38 17.23 9.67 17.53
CA LYS A 38 17.37 10.76 18.51
C LYS A 38 16.10 11.58 18.65
N VAL A 39 15.50 11.98 17.53
CA VAL A 39 14.23 12.72 17.49
C VAL A 39 13.13 11.90 18.16
N TYR A 40 12.98 10.63 17.78
CA TYR A 40 12.03 9.71 18.39
C TYR A 40 12.22 9.59 19.91
N SER A 41 13.45 9.35 20.38
CA SER A 41 13.75 9.20 21.81
C SER A 41 13.42 10.48 22.58
N HIS A 42 13.74 11.65 22.01
CA HIS A 42 13.40 12.95 22.60
C HIS A 42 11.88 13.16 22.70
N ILE A 43 11.12 12.88 21.63
CA ILE A 43 9.65 12.99 21.63
C ILE A 43 9.03 12.07 22.70
N MET A 44 9.50 10.82 22.81
CA MET A 44 8.99 9.89 23.83
C MET A 44 9.31 10.31 25.26
N GLN A 45 10.48 10.91 25.49
CA GLN A 45 10.82 11.46 26.79
C GLN A 45 9.92 12.65 27.13
N GLN A 46 9.77 13.60 26.19
CA GLN A 46 8.89 14.76 26.37
C GLN A 46 7.43 14.35 26.60
N ALA A 47 6.93 13.34 25.88
CA ALA A 47 5.58 12.82 26.11
C ALA A 47 5.41 12.33 27.56
N LYS A 48 6.36 11.54 28.06
CA LYS A 48 6.34 11.06 29.45
C LYS A 48 6.43 12.19 30.47
N ASP A 49 7.31 13.17 30.24
CA ASP A 49 7.48 14.32 31.13
C ASP A 49 6.19 15.15 31.23
N ASN A 50 5.41 15.20 30.14
CA ASN A 50 4.09 15.83 30.08
C ASN A 50 2.95 14.90 30.50
N LYS A 51 3.24 13.76 31.14
CA LYS A 51 2.25 12.77 31.64
C LYS A 51 1.33 12.20 30.54
N ILE A 52 1.81 12.17 29.30
CA ILE A 52 1.12 11.49 28.20
C ILE A 52 1.44 10.00 28.31
N ASP A 53 0.42 9.17 28.15
CA ASP A 53 0.58 7.73 28.15
C ASP A 53 1.39 7.28 26.92
N VAL A 54 2.40 6.44 27.15
CA VAL A 54 3.30 5.94 26.10
C VAL A 54 3.40 4.43 26.20
N PHE A 55 2.99 3.74 25.13
CA PHE A 55 3.01 2.28 25.05
C PHE A 55 3.81 1.82 23.85
N SER A 56 4.47 0.68 23.96
CA SER A 56 5.02 -0.03 22.82
C SER A 56 3.91 -0.59 21.93
N ILE A 57 4.21 -0.82 20.65
CA ILE A 57 3.24 -1.43 19.71
C ILE A 57 2.80 -2.82 20.19
N GLU A 58 3.71 -3.60 20.80
CA GLU A 58 3.39 -4.91 21.38
C GLU A 58 2.52 -4.85 22.64
N GLU A 59 2.56 -3.76 23.41
CA GLU A 59 1.62 -3.51 24.52
C GLU A 59 0.22 -3.12 24.02
N ILE A 60 0.11 -2.64 22.77
CA ILE A 60 -1.16 -2.24 22.16
C ILE A 60 -1.81 -3.41 21.41
N GLY A 61 -1.01 -4.28 20.80
CA GLY A 61 -1.51 -5.45 20.07
C GLY A 61 -0.43 -6.29 19.38
N LYS A 62 -0.85 -7.21 18.51
CA LYS A 62 0.05 -8.21 17.90
C LYS A 62 0.28 -7.95 16.41
N LEU A 63 1.55 -7.97 16.01
CA LEU A 63 1.98 -7.90 14.62
C LEU A 63 2.21 -9.30 14.06
N ARG A 64 1.62 -9.60 12.89
CA ARG A 64 1.77 -10.88 12.19
C ARG A 64 1.95 -10.63 10.70
N LYS A 65 2.89 -11.32 10.07
CA LYS A 65 3.06 -11.26 8.62
C LYS A 65 2.07 -12.18 7.94
N GLY A 66 1.48 -11.77 6.82
CA GLY A 66 0.73 -12.67 5.96
C GLY A 66 1.62 -13.79 5.40
N GLN A 67 1.01 -14.90 5.03
CA GLN A 67 1.67 -16.06 4.47
C GLN A 67 0.77 -16.68 3.40
N GLU A 68 1.23 -16.61 2.15
CA GLU A 68 0.64 -17.38 1.06
C GLU A 68 1.00 -18.86 1.23
N LYS A 69 0.03 -19.73 1.00
CA LYS A 69 0.21 -21.17 1.18
C LYS A 69 -0.61 -21.92 0.15
N GLU A 70 0.05 -22.69 -0.70
CA GLU A 70 -0.61 -23.55 -1.66
C GLU A 70 -1.51 -24.58 -0.95
N GLY A 71 -2.74 -24.75 -1.44
CA GLY A 71 -3.76 -25.57 -0.77
C GLY A 71 -4.29 -24.98 0.55
N GLY A 72 -3.97 -23.72 0.85
CA GLY A 72 -4.53 -22.98 1.98
C GLY A 72 -5.97 -22.50 1.77
N VAL A 73 -6.45 -21.68 2.69
CA VAL A 73 -7.79 -21.10 2.63
C VAL A 73 -7.84 -20.10 1.48
N LYS A 74 -8.84 -20.21 0.60
CA LYS A 74 -9.13 -19.18 -0.41
C LYS A 74 -9.70 -17.94 0.28
N ALA A 75 -9.12 -16.79 0.01
CA ALA A 75 -9.50 -15.53 0.63
C ALA A 75 -9.27 -14.36 -0.32
N PHE A 76 -10.01 -13.27 -0.14
CA PHE A 76 -9.68 -11.99 -0.76
C PHE A 76 -8.43 -11.41 -0.09
N GLY A 77 -7.33 -11.37 -0.83
CA GLY A 77 -6.03 -10.90 -0.38
C GLY A 77 -5.89 -9.39 -0.50
N ILE A 78 -5.65 -8.75 0.63
CA ILE A 78 -5.15 -7.37 0.73
C ILE A 78 -3.68 -7.39 0.33
N MET A 79 -3.40 -6.73 -0.78
CA MET A 79 -2.04 -6.56 -1.30
C MET A 79 -1.55 -5.14 -1.04
N VAL A 80 -0.27 -4.91 -1.34
CA VAL A 80 0.35 -3.58 -1.32
C VAL A 80 -0.47 -2.56 -2.09
N LYS A 81 -0.94 -2.89 -3.31
CA LYS A 81 -1.74 -1.98 -4.14
C LYS A 81 -3.13 -1.67 -3.56
N SER A 82 -3.65 -2.54 -2.70
CA SER A 82 -4.96 -2.38 -2.09
C SER A 82 -4.97 -1.36 -0.96
N ILE A 83 -3.80 -0.97 -0.43
CA ILE A 83 -3.70 -0.04 0.71
C ILE A 83 -3.44 1.38 0.18
N ALA A 84 -4.51 2.18 0.11
CA ALA A 84 -4.50 3.46 -0.61
C ALA A 84 -4.15 4.67 0.28
N LYS A 85 -4.78 4.81 1.46
CA LYS A 85 -4.53 5.83 2.53
C LYS A 85 -5.60 5.59 3.62
N LEU A 86 -5.24 5.13 4.82
CA LEU A 86 -6.15 4.82 5.96
C LEU A 86 -7.14 3.65 5.78
N THR A 87 -7.45 3.21 4.57
CA THR A 87 -8.46 2.17 4.26
C THR A 87 -7.96 1.14 3.26
N ILE A 88 -8.81 0.16 2.93
CA ILE A 88 -8.58 -0.90 1.93
C ILE A 88 -9.42 -0.63 0.69
N HIS A 89 -8.77 -0.53 -0.46
CA HIS A 89 -9.41 -0.35 -1.76
C HIS A 89 -9.98 -1.67 -2.28
N LEU A 90 -11.32 -1.75 -2.40
CA LEU A 90 -12.03 -2.99 -2.71
C LEU A 90 -11.71 -3.57 -4.09
N LEU A 91 -11.66 -2.74 -5.14
CA LEU A 91 -11.39 -3.22 -6.51
C LEU A 91 -9.97 -3.76 -6.71
N LYS A 92 -9.09 -3.58 -5.73
CA LYS A 92 -7.68 -4.02 -5.78
C LYS A 92 -7.45 -5.28 -4.95
N LEU A 93 -8.50 -5.93 -4.48
CA LEU A 93 -8.43 -7.24 -3.83
C LEU A 93 -8.27 -8.34 -4.88
N GLU A 94 -7.52 -9.39 -4.56
CA GLU A 94 -7.35 -10.56 -5.42
C GLU A 94 -7.62 -11.83 -4.64
N VAL A 95 -8.26 -12.82 -5.25
CA VAL A 95 -8.42 -14.13 -4.62
C VAL A 95 -7.06 -14.84 -4.54
N LYS A 96 -6.64 -15.20 -3.33
CA LYS A 96 -5.39 -15.91 -3.04
C LYS A 96 -5.63 -17.10 -2.14
N SER A 97 -4.70 -18.06 -2.15
CA SER A 97 -4.66 -19.17 -1.20
C SER A 97 -3.64 -18.86 -0.10
N VAL A 98 -4.11 -18.77 1.15
CA VAL A 98 -3.33 -18.27 2.28
C VAL A 98 -3.43 -19.18 3.49
N SER A 99 -2.50 -19.01 4.44
CA SER A 99 -2.61 -19.63 5.75
C SER A 99 -3.79 -19.03 6.56
N GLN A 100 -4.38 -19.82 7.48
CA GLN A 100 -5.42 -19.31 8.39
C GLN A 100 -4.92 -18.14 9.26
N SER A 101 -3.64 -18.11 9.60
CA SER A 101 -3.06 -17.00 10.39
C SER A 101 -3.06 -15.66 9.64
N SER A 102 -3.23 -15.68 8.31
CA SER A 102 -3.26 -14.50 7.44
C SER A 102 -4.63 -13.84 7.34
N LEU A 103 -5.69 -14.50 7.84
CA LEU A 103 -7.04 -13.95 7.80
C LEU A 103 -7.14 -12.68 8.66
N VAL A 104 -7.89 -11.69 8.18
CA VAL A 104 -8.15 -10.42 8.89
C VAL A 104 -9.61 -10.32 9.32
N ASN A 105 -9.78 -9.74 10.50
CA ASN A 105 -11.08 -9.32 11.02
C ASN A 105 -11.26 -7.80 10.84
N PRO A 106 -12.50 -7.30 10.92
CA PRO A 106 -12.75 -5.87 11.05
C PRO A 106 -11.86 -5.23 12.13
N TYR A 107 -11.44 -4.00 11.89
CA TYR A 107 -10.53 -3.21 12.72
C TYR A 107 -9.07 -3.67 12.78
N ASN A 108 -8.72 -4.79 12.15
CA ASN A 108 -7.30 -5.08 11.94
C ASN A 108 -6.68 -4.01 11.03
N ILE A 109 -5.40 -3.73 11.25
CA ILE A 109 -4.65 -2.76 10.44
C ILE A 109 -3.67 -3.52 9.56
N ALA A 110 -3.73 -3.27 8.26
CA ALA A 110 -2.79 -3.80 7.28
C ALA A 110 -1.68 -2.78 7.04
N ILE A 111 -0.43 -3.16 7.25
CA ILE A 111 0.77 -2.32 7.10
C ILE A 111 1.63 -2.90 6.00
N ILE A 112 1.98 -2.11 4.99
CA ILE A 112 2.85 -2.54 3.90
C ILE A 112 4.26 -2.79 4.46
N SER A 113 4.72 -4.04 4.35
CA SER A 113 6.01 -4.44 4.90
C SER A 113 7.16 -4.35 3.92
N THR A 114 6.88 -4.26 2.61
CA THR A 114 7.90 -4.25 1.55
C THR A 114 7.54 -3.28 0.44
N GLY A 115 8.53 -2.90 -0.37
CA GLY A 115 8.34 -2.09 -1.57
C GLY A 115 8.77 -0.63 -1.41
N ILE A 116 9.52 -0.14 -2.40
CA ILE A 116 10.06 1.22 -2.41
C ILE A 116 8.91 2.22 -2.62
N GLY A 117 8.79 3.20 -1.71
CA GLY A 117 7.78 4.26 -1.78
C GLY A 117 6.39 3.86 -1.25
N SER A 118 6.16 2.58 -0.95
CA SER A 118 4.92 2.06 -0.37
C SER A 118 5.08 1.56 1.07
N ILE A 119 6.31 1.22 1.49
CA ILE A 119 6.59 0.70 2.83
C ILE A 119 6.03 1.61 3.93
N GLY A 120 5.48 1.01 4.98
CA GLY A 120 4.88 1.73 6.11
C GLY A 120 3.50 2.34 5.88
N ARG A 121 3.03 2.45 4.62
CA ARG A 121 1.63 2.80 4.37
C ARG A 121 0.72 1.77 5.02
N SER A 122 -0.32 2.27 5.67
CA SER A 122 -1.22 1.45 6.47
C SER A 122 -2.67 1.70 6.11
N GLY A 123 -3.50 0.65 6.13
CA GLY A 123 -4.94 0.70 5.93
C GLY A 123 -5.68 -0.05 7.03
N LEU A 124 -6.75 0.52 7.56
CA LEU A 124 -7.69 -0.15 8.45
C LEU A 124 -8.61 -1.04 7.63
N VAL A 125 -8.90 -2.25 8.10
CA VAL A 125 -9.93 -3.12 7.55
C VAL A 125 -11.30 -2.63 8.07
N PRO A 126 -12.12 -1.95 7.23
CA PRO A 126 -13.35 -1.35 7.72
C PRO A 126 -14.43 -2.41 7.95
N ARG A 127 -15.41 -2.12 8.81
CA ARG A 127 -16.44 -3.10 9.19
C ARG A 127 -17.32 -3.52 8.03
N PHE A 128 -17.58 -2.58 7.12
CA PHE A 128 -18.44 -2.83 5.97
C PHE A 128 -17.77 -3.70 4.91
N LEU A 129 -16.44 -3.92 4.97
CA LEU A 129 -15.70 -4.61 3.91
C LEU A 129 -16.23 -6.02 3.66
N HIS A 130 -16.31 -6.85 4.70
CA HIS A 130 -16.73 -8.26 4.56
C HIS A 130 -18.14 -8.35 3.99
N LYS A 131 -19.08 -7.56 4.52
CA LYS A 131 -20.45 -7.53 4.02
C LYS A 131 -20.52 -7.05 2.57
N LEU A 132 -19.75 -6.02 2.21
CA LEU A 132 -19.75 -5.47 0.87
C LEU A 132 -19.15 -6.47 -0.13
N ILE A 133 -18.14 -7.24 0.25
CA ILE A 133 -17.60 -8.34 -0.57
C ILE A 133 -18.67 -9.43 -0.80
N GLU A 134 -19.36 -9.84 0.27
CA GLU A 134 -20.46 -10.82 0.17
C GLU A 134 -21.57 -10.32 -0.76
N ASP A 135 -21.95 -9.04 -0.67
CA ASP A 135 -22.98 -8.41 -1.51
C ASP A 135 -22.57 -8.35 -3.00
N LEU A 136 -21.27 -8.28 -3.31
CA LEU A 136 -20.76 -8.02 -4.67
C LEU A 136 -20.33 -9.26 -5.45
N PHE A 137 -19.64 -10.18 -4.79
CA PHE A 137 -19.00 -11.31 -5.46
C PHE A 137 -19.82 -12.59 -5.36
N ASP A 138 -20.95 -12.59 -4.65
CA ASP A 138 -21.78 -13.77 -4.33
C ASP A 138 -20.97 -14.94 -3.74
N GLU A 139 -19.80 -14.63 -3.19
CA GLU A 139 -18.84 -15.55 -2.62
C GLU A 139 -18.54 -15.15 -1.17
N LYS A 140 -18.76 -16.07 -0.23
CA LYS A 140 -18.44 -15.89 1.19
C LYS A 140 -16.98 -16.23 1.48
N LEU A 141 -16.06 -15.61 0.76
CA LEU A 141 -14.64 -15.76 1.04
C LEU A 141 -14.22 -14.79 2.16
N PRO A 142 -13.39 -15.24 3.12
CA PRO A 142 -12.81 -14.36 4.11
C PRO A 142 -11.82 -13.38 3.47
N VAL A 143 -11.44 -12.35 4.21
CA VAL A 143 -10.40 -11.39 3.82
C VAL A 143 -9.08 -11.79 4.49
N SER A 144 -7.97 -11.58 3.80
CA SER A 144 -6.62 -11.91 4.29
C SER A 144 -5.59 -10.85 3.92
N VAL A 145 -4.40 -10.94 4.52
CA VAL A 145 -3.21 -10.18 4.07
C VAL A 145 -2.22 -11.10 3.37
N THR A 146 -1.53 -10.57 2.37
CA THR A 146 -0.45 -11.27 1.66
C THR A 146 0.88 -11.19 2.42
N GLN A 147 1.89 -11.93 1.96
CA GLN A 147 3.23 -11.93 2.55
C GLN A 147 3.93 -10.57 2.60
N HIS A 148 3.51 -9.63 1.76
CA HIS A 148 4.07 -8.27 1.69
C HIS A 148 3.35 -7.28 2.62
N VAL A 149 2.44 -7.78 3.46
CA VAL A 149 1.61 -7.00 4.36
C VAL A 149 1.65 -7.61 5.77
N ILE A 150 1.90 -6.76 6.76
CA ILE A 150 1.79 -7.07 8.18
C ILE A 150 0.36 -6.77 8.61
N LYS A 151 -0.29 -7.73 9.25
CA LYS A 151 -1.52 -7.53 10.00
C LYS A 151 -1.18 -7.13 11.43
N PHE A 152 -1.78 -6.04 11.88
CA PHE A 152 -1.75 -5.57 13.26
C PHE A 152 -3.13 -5.79 13.89
N GLU A 153 -3.18 -6.69 14.87
CA GLU A 153 -4.36 -7.04 15.66
C GLU A 153 -4.33 -6.23 16.96
N LEU A 154 -5.20 -5.22 17.07
CA LEU A 154 -5.32 -4.40 18.27
C LEU A 154 -5.93 -5.23 19.42
N GLU A 155 -5.28 -5.27 20.58
CA GLU A 155 -5.77 -6.02 21.75
C GLU A 155 -6.26 -5.10 22.88
N ARG A 156 -5.74 -3.86 22.95
CA ARG A 156 -6.22 -2.86 23.91
C ARG A 156 -7.56 -2.25 23.52
N LYS A 157 -8.47 -2.18 24.49
CA LYS A 157 -9.86 -1.67 24.29
C LYS A 157 -9.99 -0.16 24.43
N ASP A 158 -9.09 0.45 25.19
CA ASP A 158 -9.02 1.89 25.47
C ASP A 158 -8.20 2.66 24.42
N VAL A 159 -7.61 1.95 23.46
CA VAL A 159 -6.97 2.53 22.28
C VAL A 159 -7.88 2.31 21.08
N SER A 160 -8.15 3.37 20.32
CA SER A 160 -9.02 3.26 19.15
C SER A 160 -8.23 2.80 17.91
N PRO A 161 -8.71 1.80 17.15
CA PRO A 161 -8.06 1.41 15.90
C PRO A 161 -8.04 2.56 14.87
N TYR A 162 -9.06 3.43 14.89
CA TYR A 162 -9.15 4.62 14.04
C TYR A 162 -8.11 5.70 14.40
N TYR A 163 -7.74 5.79 15.68
CA TYR A 163 -6.64 6.65 16.09
C TYR A 163 -5.29 6.06 15.66
N ILE A 164 -5.08 4.76 15.88
CA ILE A 164 -3.83 4.10 15.53
C ILE A 164 -3.57 4.19 14.02
N ILE A 165 -4.57 3.95 13.18
CA ILE A 165 -4.36 4.06 11.72
C ILE A 165 -3.97 5.49 11.30
N ALA A 166 -4.55 6.51 11.94
CA ALA A 166 -4.18 7.90 11.71
C ALA A 166 -2.77 8.21 12.19
N LEU A 167 -2.40 7.71 13.37
CA LEU A 167 -1.06 7.85 13.93
C LEU A 167 -0.02 7.21 13.01
N LEU A 168 -0.24 5.98 12.54
CA LEU A 168 0.69 5.26 11.67
C LEU A 168 0.88 5.95 10.31
N ASN A 169 -0.18 6.56 9.77
CA ASN A 169 -0.09 7.31 8.51
C ASN A 169 0.37 8.77 8.67
N SER A 170 0.50 9.27 9.90
CA SER A 170 1.06 10.59 10.18
C SER A 170 2.56 10.64 9.85
N PHE A 171 3.12 11.85 9.79
CA PHE A 171 4.57 12.04 9.63
C PHE A 171 5.37 11.27 10.70
N TYR A 172 4.90 11.30 11.94
CA TYR A 172 5.52 10.58 13.06
C TYR A 172 5.46 9.06 12.84
N GLY A 173 4.30 8.52 12.48
CA GLY A 173 4.15 7.08 12.21
C GLY A 173 5.03 6.59 11.05
N LYS A 174 5.13 7.39 9.98
CA LYS A 174 6.06 7.10 8.87
C LYS A 174 7.51 7.12 9.31
N MET A 175 7.92 8.08 10.13
CA MET A 175 9.27 8.11 10.71
C MET A 175 9.56 6.84 11.53
N LEU A 176 8.60 6.34 12.30
CA LEU A 176 8.74 5.09 13.06
C LEU A 176 8.94 3.89 12.13
N ILE A 177 8.06 3.71 11.14
CA ILE A 177 8.08 2.50 10.30
C ILE A 177 9.20 2.58 9.25
N GLU A 178 9.21 3.63 8.43
CA GLU A 178 10.14 3.80 7.32
C GLU A 178 11.54 4.19 7.81
N GLY A 179 11.60 5.05 8.83
CA GLY A 179 12.85 5.64 9.31
C GLY A 179 13.60 4.83 10.36
N ILE A 180 12.90 3.98 11.14
CA ILE A 180 13.51 3.22 12.25
C ILE A 180 13.32 1.71 12.09
N ALA A 181 12.10 1.26 11.75
CA ALA A 181 11.80 -0.17 11.68
C ALA A 181 12.16 -0.85 10.35
N THR A 182 12.55 -0.09 9.32
CA THR A 182 12.84 -0.64 7.98
C THR A 182 14.33 -0.94 7.79
N TYR A 183 14.62 -2.13 7.29
CA TYR A 183 15.97 -2.63 6.97
C TYR A 183 16.06 -3.06 5.51
N GLY A 184 17.29 -3.13 4.98
CA GLY A 184 17.59 -3.66 3.65
C GLY A 184 18.46 -2.75 2.80
N ALA A 185 19.07 -3.34 1.76
CA ALA A 185 19.81 -2.62 0.74
C ALA A 185 18.86 -2.13 -0.37
N THR A 186 19.36 -1.23 -1.22
CA THR A 186 18.63 -0.64 -2.35
C THR A 186 17.89 -1.71 -3.16
N GLY A 187 16.56 -1.68 -3.18
CA GLY A 187 15.73 -2.65 -3.92
C GLY A 187 14.97 -3.66 -3.05
N GLN A 188 15.40 -3.92 -1.82
CA GLN A 188 14.82 -4.94 -0.94
C GLN A 188 14.61 -4.40 0.49
N LEU A 189 13.83 -3.31 0.59
CA LEU A 189 13.44 -2.75 1.88
C LEU A 189 12.32 -3.58 2.50
N GLU A 190 12.48 -3.91 3.77
CA GLU A 190 11.52 -4.66 4.56
C GLU A 190 11.38 -4.12 6.00
N VAL A 191 10.16 -4.10 6.51
CA VAL A 191 9.86 -3.75 7.90
C VAL A 191 10.23 -4.91 8.82
N HIS A 192 11.14 -4.66 9.76
CA HIS A 192 11.57 -5.62 10.76
C HIS A 192 10.58 -5.64 11.95
N ILE A 193 9.69 -6.63 11.97
CA ILE A 193 8.59 -6.75 12.96
C ILE A 193 9.10 -6.67 14.41
N PRO A 194 10.18 -7.36 14.85
CA PRO A 194 10.67 -7.25 16.23
C PRO A 194 11.17 -5.85 16.64
N ILE A 195 11.56 -5.02 15.67
CA ILE A 195 11.92 -3.62 15.96
C ILE A 195 10.64 -2.81 16.06
N LEU A 196 9.74 -2.93 15.08
CA LEU A 196 8.45 -2.25 15.08
C LEU A 196 7.66 -2.51 16.37
N SER A 197 7.61 -3.76 16.84
CA SER A 197 6.85 -4.15 18.04
C SER A 197 7.30 -3.39 19.29
N LYS A 198 8.60 -3.11 19.40
CA LYS A 198 9.22 -2.41 20.55
C LYS A 198 9.15 -0.88 20.45
N LEU A 199 8.79 -0.33 19.29
CA LEU A 199 8.65 1.11 19.14
C LEU A 199 7.46 1.60 19.97
N LYS A 200 7.64 2.76 20.58
CA LYS A 200 6.70 3.40 21.48
C LYS A 200 5.88 4.45 20.74
N VAL A 201 4.62 4.52 21.10
CA VAL A 201 3.66 5.45 20.55
C VAL A 201 2.92 6.16 21.69
N PRO A 202 2.66 7.46 21.53
CA PRO A 202 1.90 8.21 22.51
C PRO A 202 0.40 8.02 22.27
N ILE A 203 -0.35 7.84 23.36
CA ILE A 203 -1.81 7.91 23.36
C ILE A 203 -2.18 9.24 23.99
N VAL A 204 -2.59 10.19 23.15
CA VAL A 204 -2.89 11.57 23.56
C VAL A 204 -4.39 11.78 23.75
N ASP A 205 -4.77 12.74 24.58
CA ASP A 205 -6.18 13.04 24.92
C ASP A 205 -7.07 13.30 23.69
N ILE A 206 -6.50 13.87 22.62
CA ILE A 206 -7.23 14.13 21.37
C ILE A 206 -7.56 12.85 20.59
N GLN A 207 -7.11 11.67 21.06
CA GLN A 207 -7.39 10.36 20.48
C GLN A 207 -8.86 10.22 20.10
N ASN A 208 -9.78 10.55 21.00
CA ASN A 208 -11.21 10.34 20.78
C ASN A 208 -11.75 11.21 19.64
N LYS A 209 -11.26 12.45 19.52
CA LYS A 209 -11.65 13.38 18.45
C LYS A 209 -11.10 12.90 17.10
N VAL A 210 -9.83 12.50 17.06
CA VAL A 210 -9.20 11.95 15.84
C VAL A 210 -9.91 10.67 15.42
N ALA A 211 -10.10 9.73 16.35
CA ALA A 211 -10.78 8.46 16.11
C ALA A 211 -12.19 8.66 15.56
N LYS A 212 -12.98 9.58 16.15
CA LYS A 212 -14.32 9.89 15.67
C LYS A 212 -14.31 10.41 14.23
N THR A 213 -13.41 11.36 13.93
CA THR A 213 -13.29 11.95 12.58
C THR A 213 -12.95 10.89 11.53
N VAL A 214 -12.00 10.01 11.86
CA VAL A 214 -11.57 8.92 10.95
C VAL A 214 -12.66 7.87 10.82
N MET A 215 -13.34 7.51 11.90
CA MET A 215 -14.46 6.58 11.87
C MET A 215 -15.59 7.09 10.97
N GLU A 216 -15.99 8.35 11.11
CA GLU A 216 -17.02 8.96 10.26
C GLU A 216 -16.60 8.95 8.78
N ALA A 217 -15.35 9.34 8.49
CA ALA A 217 -14.81 9.31 7.13
C ALA A 217 -14.90 7.91 6.49
N LEU A 218 -14.46 6.88 7.21
CA LEU A 218 -14.38 5.51 6.68
C LEU A 218 -15.73 4.80 6.72
N GLU A 219 -16.34 4.68 7.90
CA GLU A 219 -17.51 3.81 8.09
C GLU A 219 -18.80 4.44 7.56
N GLU A 220 -18.89 5.77 7.50
CA GLU A 220 -20.08 6.45 6.99
C GLU A 220 -19.89 6.89 5.54
N TYR A 221 -18.94 7.79 5.26
CA TYR A 221 -18.83 8.40 3.94
C TYR A 221 -18.24 7.44 2.89
N GLU A 222 -17.15 6.75 3.20
CA GLU A 222 -16.53 5.82 2.25
C GLU A 222 -17.45 4.61 1.98
N SER A 223 -18.09 4.08 3.02
CA SER A 223 -19.10 3.02 2.89
C SER A 223 -20.25 3.41 1.94
N LYS A 224 -20.81 4.62 2.10
CA LYS A 224 -21.85 5.16 1.21
C LYS A 224 -21.31 5.32 -0.22
N ALA A 225 -20.10 5.84 -0.37
CA ALA A 225 -19.47 6.04 -1.67
C ALA A 225 -19.27 4.72 -2.42
N TRP A 226 -18.74 3.69 -1.75
CA TRP A 226 -18.58 2.37 -2.35
C TRP A 226 -19.92 1.75 -2.75
N ARG A 227 -20.93 1.80 -1.89
CA ARG A 227 -22.27 1.29 -2.22
C ARG A 227 -22.88 2.01 -3.43
N ALA A 228 -22.76 3.33 -3.50
CA ALA A 228 -23.23 4.11 -4.64
C ALA A 228 -22.47 3.74 -5.92
N TYR A 229 -21.14 3.60 -5.83
CA TYR A 229 -20.29 3.19 -6.95
C TYR A 229 -20.72 1.84 -7.53
N PHE A 230 -20.88 0.81 -6.68
CA PHE A 230 -21.27 -0.52 -7.15
C PHE A 230 -22.71 -0.58 -7.66
N ASN A 231 -23.64 0.16 -7.05
CA ASN A 231 -24.99 0.28 -7.57
C ASN A 231 -25.00 0.94 -8.96
N ALA A 232 -24.21 1.99 -9.17
CA ALA A 232 -24.07 2.62 -10.48
C ALA A 232 -23.46 1.65 -11.50
N MET A 233 -22.44 0.89 -11.11
CA MET A 233 -21.83 -0.13 -11.96
C MET A 233 -22.86 -1.17 -12.42
N LYS A 234 -23.69 -1.68 -11.51
CA LYS A 234 -24.78 -2.61 -11.83
C LYS A 234 -25.81 -2.02 -12.79
N ILE A 235 -26.23 -0.77 -12.58
CA ILE A 235 -27.17 -0.08 -13.49
C ILE A 235 -26.58 0.05 -14.89
N VAL A 236 -25.29 0.39 -14.99
CA VAL A 236 -24.58 0.49 -16.27
C VAL A 236 -24.48 -0.88 -16.96
N GLU A 237 -24.16 -1.94 -16.21
CA GLU A 237 -24.13 -3.32 -16.74
C GLU A 237 -25.51 -3.78 -17.24
N GLU A 238 -26.58 -3.47 -16.51
CA GLU A 238 -27.95 -3.76 -16.92
C GLU A 238 -28.35 -2.99 -18.19
N TYR A 239 -28.00 -1.70 -18.25
CA TYR A 239 -28.30 -0.83 -19.39
C TYR A 239 -27.55 -1.23 -20.67
N LEU A 240 -26.26 -1.56 -20.56
CA LEU A 240 -25.44 -2.00 -21.69
C LEU A 240 -25.77 -3.42 -22.15
N GLY A 241 -26.57 -4.16 -21.36
CA GLY A 241 -26.70 -5.61 -21.45
C GLY A 241 -25.43 -6.28 -20.93
N LYS A 242 -25.53 -7.48 -20.34
CA LYS A 242 -24.34 -8.26 -19.96
C LYS A 242 -23.43 -8.32 -21.20
N PRO A 243 -22.22 -7.74 -21.16
CA PRO A 243 -21.29 -7.97 -22.25
C PRO A 243 -21.09 -9.49 -22.33
N GLU A 244 -21.42 -10.11 -23.48
CA GLU A 244 -20.93 -11.44 -23.80
C GLU A 244 -19.43 -11.42 -23.51
N GLU A 245 -18.98 -12.17 -22.50
CA GLU A 245 -17.61 -12.24 -21.98
C GLU A 245 -16.61 -11.37 -22.76
N LEU A 246 -16.66 -10.05 -22.55
CA LEU A 246 -15.70 -9.16 -23.21
C LEU A 246 -14.43 -9.27 -22.40
N VAL A 247 -13.61 -10.26 -22.77
CA VAL A 247 -12.23 -10.44 -22.32
C VAL A 247 -11.39 -9.30 -22.90
N PHE A 248 -11.61 -8.09 -22.40
CA PHE A 248 -10.63 -7.01 -22.58
C PHE A 248 -9.48 -7.30 -21.63
N SER A 249 -8.47 -8.01 -22.14
CA SER A 249 -7.16 -8.07 -21.48
C SER A 249 -6.25 -7.05 -22.14
N VAL A 250 -5.74 -6.11 -21.34
CA VAL A 250 -4.65 -5.23 -21.75
C VAL A 250 -3.35 -5.96 -21.47
N VAL A 251 -2.82 -6.67 -22.47
CA VAL A 251 -1.50 -7.30 -22.35
C VAL A 251 -0.44 -6.24 -22.65
N ARG A 252 0.30 -5.79 -21.63
CA ARG A 252 1.46 -4.93 -21.88
C ARG A 252 2.59 -5.80 -22.41
N ALA A 253 3.33 -5.29 -23.39
CA ALA A 253 4.52 -5.97 -23.91
C ALA A 253 5.54 -6.32 -22.81
N ARG A 254 5.59 -5.54 -21.71
CA ARG A 254 6.43 -5.78 -20.53
C ARG A 254 5.98 -6.95 -19.65
N ASP A 255 4.71 -7.32 -19.67
CA ASP A 255 4.21 -8.47 -18.90
C ASP A 255 4.61 -9.79 -19.58
N ILE A 256 4.95 -9.71 -20.87
CA ILE A 256 5.64 -10.76 -21.65
C ILE A 256 7.16 -10.78 -21.33
N GLU A 257 7.74 -9.69 -20.80
CA GLU A 257 9.18 -9.62 -20.47
C GLU A 257 9.54 -10.42 -19.21
N LYS A 258 8.59 -10.68 -18.30
CA LYS A 258 8.87 -11.44 -17.06
C LYS A 258 9.11 -12.93 -17.30
N THR A 259 8.72 -13.47 -18.45
CA THR A 259 8.87 -14.90 -18.77
C THR A 259 10.05 -15.21 -19.69
N THR A 260 10.65 -14.23 -20.38
CA THR A 260 11.80 -14.50 -21.26
C THR A 260 12.82 -13.36 -21.28
N ARG A 261 14.07 -13.69 -20.90
CA ARG A 261 15.23 -12.80 -21.03
C ARG A 261 15.42 -12.37 -22.49
N PHE A 262 15.31 -11.08 -22.78
CA PHE A 262 15.81 -10.33 -23.95
C PHE A 262 16.30 -11.14 -25.18
N ARG A 263 15.41 -11.89 -25.85
CA ARG A 263 15.62 -12.36 -27.23
C ARG A 263 14.28 -12.40 -27.98
N ILE A 264 14.27 -11.99 -29.24
CA ILE A 264 13.18 -12.30 -30.17
C ILE A 264 13.40 -13.76 -30.55
N ASP A 265 12.72 -14.68 -29.87
CA ASP A 265 12.80 -16.11 -30.14
C ASP A 265 11.54 -16.60 -30.87
N PRO A 266 11.59 -17.79 -31.51
CA PRO A 266 10.44 -18.36 -32.22
C PRO A 266 9.19 -18.51 -31.35
N SER A 267 9.36 -18.67 -30.04
CA SER A 267 8.29 -18.71 -29.04
C SER A 267 7.48 -17.41 -29.00
N ARG A 268 8.14 -16.26 -29.13
CA ARG A 268 7.49 -14.94 -29.17
C ARG A 268 6.69 -14.72 -30.46
N LEU A 269 7.21 -15.20 -31.59
CA LEU A 269 6.49 -15.19 -32.88
C LEU A 269 5.27 -16.14 -32.85
N LEU A 270 5.37 -17.26 -32.12
CA LEU A 270 4.27 -18.17 -31.87
C LEU A 270 3.16 -17.53 -31.02
N ILE A 271 3.51 -16.81 -29.95
CA ILE A 271 2.51 -16.11 -29.11
C ILE A 271 1.79 -15.04 -29.95
N LEU A 272 2.51 -14.23 -30.71
CA LEU A 272 1.91 -13.23 -31.60
C LEU A 272 1.04 -13.89 -32.69
N GLY A 273 1.48 -15.02 -33.23
CA GLY A 273 0.73 -15.81 -34.21
C GLY A 273 -0.54 -16.46 -33.63
N VAL A 274 -0.49 -16.94 -32.38
CA VAL A 274 -1.64 -17.51 -31.66
C VAL A 274 -2.65 -16.42 -31.32
N VAL A 275 -2.18 -15.28 -30.80
CA VAL A 275 -3.00 -14.09 -30.53
C VAL A 275 -3.69 -13.63 -31.83
N SER A 276 -2.94 -13.47 -32.92
CA SER A 276 -3.49 -13.10 -34.24
C SER A 276 -4.52 -14.12 -34.75
N LYS A 277 -4.29 -15.43 -34.56
CA LYS A 277 -5.24 -16.49 -34.97
C LYS A 277 -6.50 -16.51 -34.11
N LEU A 278 -6.37 -16.32 -32.80
CA LEU A 278 -7.51 -16.23 -31.88
C LEU A 278 -8.38 -15.02 -32.23
N ILE A 279 -7.76 -13.86 -32.48
CA ILE A 279 -8.45 -12.65 -32.94
C ILE A 279 -9.22 -12.91 -34.25
N SER A 280 -8.59 -13.55 -35.23
CA SER A 280 -9.24 -13.87 -36.52
C SER A 280 -10.38 -14.89 -36.39
N LYS A 281 -10.32 -15.78 -35.39
CA LYS A 281 -11.32 -16.85 -35.19
C LYS A 281 -12.53 -16.39 -34.38
N TYR A 282 -12.35 -15.47 -33.44
CA TYR A 282 -13.40 -15.01 -32.52
C TYR A 282 -13.95 -13.61 -32.87
N GLY A 283 -13.60 -13.06 -34.02
CA GLY A 283 -14.24 -11.82 -34.55
C GLY A 283 -13.87 -10.53 -33.82
N GLY A 284 -12.84 -10.54 -32.97
CA GLY A 284 -12.38 -9.35 -32.26
C GLY A 284 -11.72 -8.33 -33.20
N ARG A 285 -11.97 -7.04 -32.99
CA ARG A 285 -11.25 -5.96 -33.69
C ARG A 285 -10.02 -5.59 -32.88
N VAL A 286 -8.84 -5.74 -33.49
CA VAL A 286 -7.59 -5.22 -32.93
C VAL A 286 -7.35 -3.85 -33.52
N HIS A 287 -7.39 -2.85 -32.68
CA HIS A 287 -6.94 -1.51 -33.01
C HIS A 287 -5.59 -1.29 -32.35
N LYS A 288 -4.62 -0.74 -33.07
CA LYS A 288 -3.44 -0.22 -32.37
C LYS A 288 -3.91 0.94 -31.49
N VAL A 289 -3.27 1.12 -30.34
CA VAL A 289 -3.56 2.28 -29.48
C VAL A 289 -3.40 3.59 -30.25
N SER A 290 -2.47 3.64 -31.22
CA SER A 290 -2.29 4.75 -32.16
C SER A 290 -3.46 4.99 -33.11
N ASP A 291 -4.31 3.99 -33.34
CA ASP A 291 -5.47 4.09 -34.22
C ASP A 291 -6.71 4.59 -33.47
N LEU A 292 -6.70 4.48 -32.13
CA LEU A 292 -7.78 4.93 -31.24
C LEU A 292 -7.48 6.26 -30.55
N LEU A 293 -6.19 6.55 -30.34
CA LEU A 293 -5.71 7.72 -29.64
C LEU A 293 -4.61 8.39 -30.45
N GLU A 294 -4.56 9.71 -30.40
CA GLU A 294 -3.46 10.48 -30.98
C GLU A 294 -2.20 10.27 -30.11
N VAL A 295 -1.38 9.29 -30.51
CA VAL A 295 -0.17 8.92 -29.76
C VAL A 295 1.01 9.76 -30.25
N HIS A 296 1.40 10.75 -29.47
CA HIS A 296 2.65 11.48 -29.70
C HIS A 296 3.84 10.68 -29.14
N THR A 297 4.62 10.06 -30.03
CA THR A 297 5.89 9.39 -29.70
C THR A 297 7.02 10.42 -29.53
N THR A 298 6.83 11.39 -28.65
CA THR A 298 7.95 12.22 -28.19
C THR A 298 8.35 11.74 -26.80
N GLY A 299 9.64 11.73 -26.51
CA GLY A 299 10.13 11.43 -25.17
C GLY A 299 9.59 12.48 -24.22
N VAL A 300 8.45 12.19 -23.58
CA VAL A 300 7.76 13.11 -22.67
C VAL A 300 8.78 13.53 -21.61
N PRO A 301 9.22 14.80 -21.59
CA PRO A 301 10.20 15.19 -20.62
C PRO A 301 9.51 15.20 -19.26
N ARG A 302 10.06 14.42 -18.32
CA ARG A 302 9.54 14.24 -16.95
C ARG A 302 9.58 15.50 -16.09
N GLU A 303 9.69 16.67 -16.71
CA GLU A 303 9.84 17.95 -16.05
C GLU A 303 8.47 18.58 -15.79
N LYS A 304 8.31 19.19 -14.61
CA LYS A 304 7.09 19.89 -14.16
C LYS A 304 6.55 20.95 -15.13
N ARG A 305 7.33 21.38 -16.14
CA ARG A 305 6.92 22.38 -17.14
C ARG A 305 5.95 21.85 -18.20
N TYR A 306 5.78 20.53 -18.30
CA TYR A 306 4.79 19.87 -19.17
C TYR A 306 3.45 19.65 -18.46
N LYS A 307 3.31 20.16 -17.24
CA LYS A 307 2.01 20.29 -16.57
C LYS A 307 1.12 21.25 -17.37
N VAL A 308 -0.10 20.81 -17.61
CA VAL A 308 -1.12 21.42 -18.45
C VAL A 308 -1.43 22.83 -17.90
N LYS A 309 -1.42 23.83 -18.78
CA LYS A 309 -1.94 25.15 -18.41
C LYS A 309 -3.47 25.12 -18.46
N GLU A 310 -4.09 25.92 -17.61
CA GLU A 310 -5.55 26.07 -17.50
C GLU A 310 -6.21 26.15 -18.90
N GLY A 311 -7.06 25.18 -19.24
CA GLY A 311 -7.76 25.09 -20.52
C GLY A 311 -7.23 24.08 -21.55
N GLN A 312 -6.13 23.35 -21.27
CA GLN A 312 -5.64 22.28 -22.16
C GLN A 312 -6.09 20.87 -21.73
N HIS A 313 -6.10 19.91 -22.65
CA HIS A 313 -6.54 18.53 -22.41
C HIS A 313 -5.51 17.75 -21.56
N PRO A 314 -5.96 16.97 -20.56
CA PRO A 314 -5.07 16.17 -19.72
C PRO A 314 -4.32 15.12 -20.54
N LEU A 315 -3.01 15.00 -20.30
CA LEU A 315 -2.17 14.03 -20.97
C LEU A 315 -2.19 12.69 -20.21
N ILE A 316 -2.80 11.67 -20.82
CA ILE A 316 -2.81 10.30 -20.30
C ILE A 316 -1.60 9.57 -20.87
N THR A 317 -0.72 9.09 -20.00
CA THR A 317 0.44 8.27 -20.41
C THR A 317 0.10 6.79 -20.29
N ILE A 318 0.85 5.93 -20.99
CA ILE A 318 0.71 4.46 -20.86
C ILE A 318 0.92 4.00 -19.40
N ASP A 319 1.75 4.71 -18.64
CA ASP A 319 1.96 4.45 -17.20
C ASP A 319 0.77 4.86 -16.34
N SER A 320 -0.07 5.77 -16.85
CA SER A 320 -1.32 6.19 -16.23
C SER A 320 -2.43 5.18 -16.43
N ILE A 321 -2.28 4.17 -17.30
CA ILE A 321 -3.26 3.08 -17.44
C ILE A 321 -2.74 1.89 -16.64
N ASP A 322 -3.55 1.36 -15.72
CA ASP A 322 -3.19 0.22 -14.88
C ASP A 322 -3.48 -1.14 -15.55
N GLU A 323 -3.14 -2.26 -14.90
CA GLU A 323 -3.26 -3.61 -15.47
C GLU A 323 -4.72 -4.06 -15.64
N SER A 324 -5.66 -3.35 -15.00
CA SER A 324 -7.10 -3.55 -15.18
C SER A 324 -7.70 -2.68 -16.29
N GLY A 325 -6.88 -1.85 -16.94
CA GLY A 325 -7.34 -0.90 -17.96
C GLY A 325 -7.93 0.39 -17.38
N ILE A 326 -7.89 0.57 -16.06
CA ILE A 326 -8.37 1.78 -15.37
C ILE A 326 -7.27 2.85 -15.42
N ILE A 327 -7.68 4.10 -15.64
CA ILE A 327 -6.77 5.25 -15.62
C ILE A 327 -6.52 5.67 -14.17
N ASP A 328 -5.25 5.66 -13.78
CA ASP A 328 -4.74 6.14 -12.50
C ASP A 328 -4.61 7.66 -12.54
N ASP A 329 -5.60 8.34 -11.98
CA ASP A 329 -5.69 9.81 -11.94
C ASP A 329 -4.48 10.47 -11.24
N GLU A 330 -3.81 9.77 -10.31
CA GLU A 330 -2.60 10.29 -9.66
C GLU A 330 -1.39 10.32 -10.60
N LYS A 331 -1.48 9.63 -11.74
CA LYS A 331 -0.46 9.59 -12.80
C LYS A 331 -0.88 10.35 -14.05
N ILE A 332 -2.05 10.98 -14.06
CA ILE A 332 -2.43 11.91 -15.12
C ILE A 332 -1.63 13.20 -14.92
N TYR A 333 -0.97 13.66 -15.99
CA TYR A 333 -0.31 14.95 -15.96
C TYR A 333 -1.35 16.03 -16.23
N TYR A 334 -1.77 16.70 -15.15
CA TYR A 334 -2.40 18.01 -15.17
C TYR A 334 -1.37 19.11 -15.26
#